data_AF-A0A975IUH4-F1
#
_entry.id   AF-A0A975IUH4-F1
#
_cell.length_a   1.000
_cell.length_b   1.000
_cell.length_c   1.000
_cell.angle_alpha   90.00
_cell.angle_beta   90.00
_cell.angle_gamma   90.00
#
_symmetry.space_group_name_H-M   'P 1'
#
loop_
_entity.id
_entity.type
_entity.pdbx_description
1 polymer ?
#
loop_
_entity_poly.entity_id
_entity_poly.type
_entity_poly.pdbx_seq_one_letter_code
_entity_poly.pdbx_strand_id
1 'polypeptide(L)'
;MRVACRALDGLCLSAGQVFSFWRHIGPPVSWRGFARGRMLQQGCLVPVVGGGLCQLSNALYDVALRAGCEIVERHAHSRIVPGSTAAEGRDATVAWNYVDLRFAAPHDLKLTARLDRGELIVGLAGRTGIAAKVVGRRAPLGAGNEGLIARGCGACGETACFRHEGRRTQLVGRSAFLVDEAWPEFTAHVAQAKSDGDLLARLFNSSTGRYAWPAEGFGVAADANLETALRSLVLRRAANGAQRRAAELDGARRIAGRLARSLTYDMARLTVAQSYLPFLWRQGMLGGREVTVLMTRPPMAVLQARLDEAAARRPDRATLSDFRAPAWLVEAETAALAEAVRIVTPHADVAALFPGRAELLAWRSPRGAATRRGPIGRIAFPGPTAARKGACAVREAALALGLELIPLGRDLEGGDFWQGVRIAPDADWRNADAVVQPALVEEQPRLLLAALAAGLPVIASPACGLPPQAGLTLVPADDPRALIEAISILSAPCPRSAQ
;
A
#
# COMPACT_ATOMS: atom_id res chain seq x y z
N MET A 1 1.82 18.18 12.30
CA MET A 1 1.83 16.90 13.05
C MET A 1 2.80 15.88 12.46
N ARG A 2 2.55 15.32 11.27
CA ARG A 2 3.43 14.29 10.62
C ARG A 2 4.94 14.58 10.68
N VAL A 3 5.34 15.81 10.31
CA VAL A 3 6.75 16.25 10.33
C VAL A 3 7.35 16.20 11.74
N ALA A 4 6.61 16.68 12.74
CA ALA A 4 7.05 16.71 14.13
C ALA A 4 7.13 15.30 14.73
N CYS A 5 6.11 14.46 14.53
CA CYS A 5 6.13 13.06 14.99
C CYS A 5 7.33 12.31 14.42
N ARG A 6 7.64 12.47 13.12
CA ARG A 6 8.81 11.83 12.50
C ARG A 6 10.14 12.29 13.10
N ALA A 7 10.24 13.54 13.52
CA ALA A 7 11.46 14.07 14.16
C ALA A 7 11.66 13.50 15.58
N LEU A 8 10.59 13.00 16.21
CA LEU A 8 10.60 12.51 17.58
C LEU A 8 10.57 10.97 17.69
N ASP A 9 9.93 10.27 16.75
CA ASP A 9 9.75 8.82 16.81
C ASP A 9 11.09 8.08 16.82
N GLY A 10 11.29 7.26 17.85
CA GLY A 10 12.48 6.45 18.04
C GLY A 10 13.63 7.13 18.77
N LEU A 11 13.48 8.37 19.25
CA LEU A 11 14.51 9.04 20.06
C LEU A 11 14.79 8.26 21.35
N CYS A 12 16.07 8.04 21.65
CA CYS A 12 16.53 7.51 22.93
C CYS A 12 16.99 8.66 23.82
N LEU A 13 16.43 8.75 25.02
CA LEU A 13 16.75 9.73 26.05
C LEU A 13 17.53 9.00 27.15
N SER A 14 18.78 9.39 27.38
CA SER A 14 19.57 8.86 28.49
C SER A 14 19.10 9.42 29.83
N ALA A 15 19.37 8.69 30.92
CA ALA A 15 19.14 9.19 32.28
C ALA A 15 19.75 10.60 32.48
N GLY A 16 18.95 11.53 33.01
CA GLY A 16 19.34 12.93 33.23
C GLY A 16 19.41 13.81 31.97
N GLN A 17 19.25 13.23 30.77
CA GLN A 17 19.24 14.02 29.53
C GLN A 17 17.98 14.86 29.43
N VAL A 18 18.16 16.18 29.25
CA VAL A 18 17.04 17.11 29.02
C VAL A 18 16.58 17.02 27.57
N PHE A 19 15.36 16.52 27.39
CA PHE A 19 14.59 16.67 26.15
C PHE A 19 14.17 18.13 25.96
N SER A 20 14.18 18.59 24.71
CA SER A 20 13.63 19.89 24.31
C SER A 20 12.82 19.72 23.02
N PHE A 21 11.55 20.09 23.08
CA PHE A 21 10.61 19.92 21.96
C PHE A 21 11.12 20.62 20.70
N TRP A 22 11.51 21.89 20.83
CA TRP A 22 12.00 22.67 19.69
C TRP A 22 13.41 22.31 19.25
N ARG A 23 14.28 21.81 20.14
CA ARG A 23 15.61 21.30 19.74
C ARG A 23 15.51 20.13 18.75
N HIS A 24 14.54 19.23 18.96
CA HIS A 24 14.36 18.07 18.09
C HIS A 24 13.52 18.38 16.84
N ILE A 25 12.51 19.23 16.94
CA ILE A 25 11.62 19.53 15.81
C ILE A 25 12.18 20.64 14.91
N GLY A 26 12.77 21.70 15.49
CA GLY A 26 13.24 22.90 14.79
C GLY A 26 12.11 23.79 14.23
N PRO A 27 12.43 24.83 13.41
CA PRO A 27 11.45 25.83 13.00
C PRO A 27 10.24 25.27 12.23
N PRO A 28 9.00 25.61 12.61
CA PRO A 28 7.79 25.18 11.93
C PRO A 28 7.49 26.04 10.69
N VAL A 29 8.34 25.94 9.68
CA VAL A 29 8.26 26.74 8.44
C VAL A 29 7.80 25.91 7.25
N SER A 30 7.15 26.56 6.27
CA SER A 30 6.48 25.87 5.14
C SER A 30 7.44 25.06 4.29
N TRP A 31 8.65 25.57 4.03
CA TRP A 31 9.70 24.87 3.27
C TRP A 31 10.23 23.62 3.97
N ARG A 32 10.02 23.48 5.28
CA ARG A 32 10.29 22.24 6.05
C ARG A 32 9.11 21.27 6.06
N GLY A 33 8.04 21.57 5.31
CA GLY A 33 6.86 20.72 5.17
C GLY A 33 5.79 20.93 6.25
N PHE A 34 5.90 21.98 7.07
CA PHE A 34 4.84 22.32 8.02
C PHE A 34 3.63 22.91 7.30
N ALA A 35 2.46 22.39 7.65
CA ALA A 35 1.17 22.83 7.13
C ALA A 35 0.63 24.04 7.90
N ARG A 36 -0.25 24.83 7.27
CA ARG A 36 -1.12 25.74 8.01
C ARG A 36 -2.10 24.92 8.87
N GLY A 37 -2.20 25.28 10.14
CA GLY A 37 -3.13 24.69 11.10
C GLY A 37 -3.63 25.76 12.07
N ARG A 38 -4.52 25.37 12.99
CA ARG A 38 -5.06 26.29 14.00
C ARG A 38 -4.08 26.43 15.17
N MET A 39 -3.80 27.65 15.58
CA MET A 39 -3.05 27.98 16.80
C MET A 39 -3.86 28.95 17.64
N LEU A 40 -3.80 28.78 18.95
CA LEU A 40 -4.36 29.75 19.88
C LEU A 40 -3.33 30.88 20.09
N GLN A 41 -3.66 32.08 19.65
CA GLN A 41 -2.81 33.27 19.81
C GLN A 41 -3.64 34.41 20.40
N GLN A 42 -3.21 34.93 21.55
CA GLN A 42 -3.91 36.01 22.26
C GLN A 42 -5.41 35.69 22.48
N GLY A 43 -5.71 34.41 22.75
CA GLY A 43 -7.06 33.95 23.01
C GLY A 43 -7.95 33.73 21.79
N CYS A 44 -7.45 33.94 20.57
CA CYS A 44 -8.15 33.66 19.32
C CYS A 44 -7.51 32.46 18.58
N LEU A 45 -8.32 31.64 17.92
CA LEU A 45 -7.81 30.58 17.04
C LEU A 45 -7.46 31.16 15.67
N VAL A 46 -6.18 31.20 15.34
CA VAL A 46 -5.65 31.76 14.08
C VAL A 46 -4.94 30.70 13.23
N PRO A 47 -4.99 30.82 11.89
CA PRO A 47 -4.27 29.94 10.98
C PRO A 47 -2.77 30.31 10.93
N VAL A 48 -1.90 29.39 11.33
CA VAL A 48 -0.44 29.58 11.28
C VAL A 48 0.26 28.34 10.74
N VAL A 49 1.43 28.53 10.14
CA VAL A 49 2.29 27.40 9.76
C VAL A 49 2.75 26.68 11.03
N GLY A 50 2.54 25.36 11.09
CA GLY A 50 2.79 24.57 12.29
C GLY A 50 1.68 24.62 13.34
N GLY A 51 0.52 25.20 13.04
CA GLY A 51 -0.63 25.16 13.95
C GLY A 51 -1.04 23.72 14.31
N GLY A 52 -1.46 23.51 15.56
CA GLY A 52 -1.83 22.22 16.12
C GLY A 52 -0.69 21.44 16.80
N LEU A 53 0.55 21.92 16.78
CA LEU A 53 1.68 21.28 17.49
C LEU A 53 1.50 21.22 19.01
N CYS A 54 0.65 22.08 19.58
CA CYS A 54 0.26 22.03 20.98
C CYS A 54 -0.37 20.70 21.40
N GLN A 55 -1.01 19.97 20.48
CA GLN A 55 -1.55 18.64 20.79
C GLN A 55 -0.42 17.63 21.09
N LEU A 56 0.70 17.75 20.37
CA LEU A 56 1.87 16.89 20.57
C LEU A 56 2.63 17.24 21.83
N SER A 57 2.83 18.53 22.13
CA SER A 57 3.45 18.93 23.39
C SER A 57 2.60 18.53 24.59
N ASN A 58 1.26 18.66 24.52
CA ASN A 58 0.37 18.19 25.56
C ASN A 58 0.48 16.67 25.80
N ALA A 59 0.47 15.87 24.73
CA ALA A 59 0.63 14.43 24.81
C ALA A 59 2.01 14.02 25.37
N LEU A 60 3.08 14.70 24.93
CA LEU A 60 4.44 14.50 25.44
C LEU A 60 4.56 14.84 26.92
N TYR A 61 3.93 15.93 27.35
CA TYR A 61 3.90 16.32 28.75
C TYR A 61 3.19 15.26 29.61
N ASP A 62 2.03 14.75 29.16
CA ASP A 62 1.31 13.69 29.87
C ASP A 62 2.15 12.41 30.02
N VAL A 63 2.76 11.93 28.93
CA VAL A 63 3.60 10.72 29.04
C VAL A 63 4.86 10.95 29.87
N ALA A 64 5.45 12.15 29.84
CA ALA A 64 6.60 12.51 30.66
C ALA A 64 6.25 12.48 32.15
N LEU A 65 5.09 13.04 32.54
CA LEU A 65 4.59 12.95 33.91
C LEU A 65 4.37 11.50 34.36
N ARG A 66 3.73 10.68 33.51
CA ARG A 66 3.48 9.26 33.80
C ARG A 66 4.77 8.45 33.91
N ALA A 67 5.80 8.83 33.16
CA ALA A 67 7.12 8.22 33.18
C ALA A 67 7.99 8.70 34.37
N GLY A 68 7.50 9.65 35.18
CA GLY A 68 8.25 10.22 36.29
C GLY A 68 9.40 11.13 35.85
N CYS A 69 9.33 11.70 34.63
CA CYS A 69 10.29 12.68 34.17
C CYS A 69 10.20 13.97 34.98
N GLU A 70 11.36 14.57 35.24
CA GLU A 70 11.44 15.90 35.83
C GLU A 70 11.08 16.94 34.77
N ILE A 71 10.09 17.79 35.04
CA ILE A 71 9.67 18.83 34.10
C ILE A 71 10.54 20.07 34.29
N VAL A 72 11.39 20.35 33.30
CA VAL A 72 12.37 21.44 33.32
C VAL A 72 11.74 22.75 32.84
N GLU A 73 10.89 22.69 31.83
CA GLU A 73 10.18 23.84 31.28
C GLU A 73 8.79 23.43 30.83
N ARG A 74 7.77 24.15 31.30
CA ARG A 74 6.38 23.97 30.89
C ARG A 74 5.64 25.29 31.00
N HIS A 75 4.87 25.60 29.97
CA HIS A 75 4.01 26.78 29.90
C HIS A 75 2.56 26.36 29.63
N ALA A 76 1.60 27.03 30.25
CA ALA A 76 0.18 26.83 29.95
C ALA A 76 -0.28 27.81 28.86
N HIS A 77 -1.30 27.44 28.08
CA HIS A 77 -2.02 28.39 27.23
C HIS A 77 -2.72 29.44 28.09
N SER A 78 -2.85 30.65 27.53
CA SER A 78 -3.60 31.73 28.18
C SER A 78 -5.12 31.53 28.18
N ARG A 79 -5.63 30.59 27.37
CA ARG A 79 -7.03 30.18 27.33
C ARG A 79 -7.13 28.67 27.14
N ILE A 80 -8.13 28.06 27.75
CA ILE A 80 -8.45 26.64 27.65
C ILE A 80 -9.36 26.43 26.43
N VAL A 81 -8.99 25.47 25.59
CA VAL A 81 -9.87 24.98 24.52
C VAL A 81 -10.77 23.89 25.13
N PRO A 82 -12.11 24.02 25.07
CA PRO A 82 -13.01 22.96 25.56
C PRO A 82 -12.70 21.60 24.93
N GLY A 83 -12.64 20.55 25.76
CA GLY A 83 -12.32 19.19 25.31
C GLY A 83 -10.83 18.91 25.06
N SER A 84 -9.92 19.84 25.37
CA SER A 84 -8.48 19.59 25.32
C SER A 84 -7.93 19.11 26.67
N THR A 85 -6.81 18.39 26.66
CA THR A 85 -6.08 17.97 27.88
C THR A 85 -5.68 19.14 28.77
N ALA A 86 -5.70 20.37 28.24
CA ALA A 86 -5.51 21.59 29.03
C ALA A 86 -6.59 21.77 30.11
N ALA A 87 -7.81 21.32 29.85
CA ALA A 87 -8.91 21.32 30.82
C ALA A 87 -8.67 20.37 32.00
N GLU A 88 -7.74 19.43 31.85
CA GLU A 88 -7.34 18.43 32.86
C GLU A 88 -6.03 18.81 33.58
N GLY A 89 -5.53 20.04 33.40
CA GLY A 89 -4.25 20.49 33.95
C GLY A 89 -3.02 19.93 33.22
N ARG A 90 -3.21 19.17 32.14
CA ARG A 90 -2.16 18.58 31.29
C ARG A 90 -1.85 19.44 30.08
N ASP A 91 -1.72 20.74 30.35
CA ASP A 91 -1.46 21.73 29.32
C ASP A 91 0.03 22.02 29.17
N ALA A 92 0.53 22.01 27.95
CA ALA A 92 1.89 22.39 27.58
C ALA A 92 1.84 23.11 26.23
N THR A 93 1.80 24.45 26.24
CA THR A 93 1.91 25.25 25.02
C THR A 93 3.36 25.34 24.55
N VAL A 94 3.54 25.47 23.24
CA VAL A 94 4.84 25.64 22.60
C VAL A 94 4.73 26.73 21.53
N ALA A 95 5.72 27.62 21.48
CA ALA A 95 5.84 28.67 20.48
C ALA A 95 7.30 28.76 20.05
N TRP A 96 7.51 28.65 18.74
CA TRP A 96 8.86 28.53 18.17
C TRP A 96 9.79 29.65 18.65
N ASN A 97 10.94 29.23 19.16
CA ASN A 97 12.07 30.02 19.68
C ASN A 97 11.85 30.82 20.98
N TYR A 98 10.69 30.72 21.63
CA TYR A 98 10.42 31.46 22.87
C TYR A 98 9.74 30.64 23.97
N VAL A 99 8.98 29.61 23.63
CA VAL A 99 8.22 28.79 24.58
C VAL A 99 8.40 27.33 24.23
N ASP A 100 9.04 26.56 25.13
CA ASP A 100 9.40 25.17 24.89
C ASP A 100 8.77 24.22 25.92
N LEU A 101 8.74 22.93 25.58
CA LEU A 101 8.48 21.85 26.53
C LEU A 101 9.79 21.11 26.75
N ARG A 102 10.27 21.10 27.99
CA ARG A 102 11.52 20.43 28.37
C ARG A 102 11.32 19.54 29.59
N PHE A 103 11.87 18.34 29.53
CA PHE A 103 11.85 17.40 30.65
C PHE A 103 13.11 16.52 30.66
N ALA A 104 13.54 16.08 31.83
CA ALA A 104 14.67 15.19 32.01
C ALA A 104 14.18 13.76 32.32
N ALA A 105 14.73 12.78 31.59
CA ALA A 105 14.38 11.38 31.79
C ALA A 105 15.04 10.84 33.07
N PRO A 106 14.31 10.12 33.95
CA PRO A 106 14.87 9.61 35.20
C PRO A 106 15.75 8.37 34.99
N HIS A 107 15.59 7.68 33.86
CA HIS A 107 16.38 6.55 33.39
C HIS A 107 16.33 6.53 31.86
N ASP A 108 17.02 5.58 31.23
CA ASP A 108 17.03 5.43 29.78
C ASP A 108 15.62 5.12 29.24
N LEU A 109 15.09 6.02 28.41
CA LEU A 109 13.76 5.93 27.81
C LEU A 109 13.83 6.01 26.29
N LYS A 110 12.98 5.25 25.60
CA LYS A 110 12.72 5.40 24.17
C LYS A 110 11.38 6.09 23.95
N LEU A 111 11.40 7.18 23.20
CA LEU A 111 10.23 7.93 22.80
C LEU A 111 9.65 7.37 21.50
N THR A 112 8.35 7.14 21.47
CA THR A 112 7.59 6.84 20.27
C THR A 112 6.56 7.93 20.01
N ALA A 113 6.41 8.33 18.76
CA ALA A 113 5.46 9.38 18.36
C ALA A 113 4.92 9.06 16.97
N ARG A 114 3.67 8.60 16.90
CA ARG A 114 3.01 8.16 15.66
C ARG A 114 1.70 8.90 15.46
N LEU A 115 1.36 9.12 14.20
CA LEU A 115 0.10 9.71 13.79
C LEU A 115 -0.60 8.72 12.86
N ASP A 116 -1.63 8.09 13.39
CA ASP A 116 -2.49 7.19 12.64
C ASP A 116 -3.67 8.01 12.07
N ARG A 117 -4.67 7.34 11.47
CA ARG A 117 -5.70 8.01 10.66
C ARG A 117 -6.46 9.13 11.39
N GLY A 118 -6.66 9.00 12.71
CA GLY A 118 -7.31 10.02 13.53
C GLY A 118 -6.66 10.24 14.89
N GLU A 119 -5.63 9.49 15.24
CA GLU A 119 -5.08 9.45 16.59
C GLU A 119 -3.60 9.82 16.60
N LEU A 120 -3.23 10.66 17.58
CA LEU A 120 -1.86 10.95 17.91
C LEU A 120 -1.44 10.04 19.06
N ILE A 121 -0.55 9.09 18.78
CA ILE A 121 -0.07 8.12 19.76
C ILE A 121 1.35 8.51 20.17
N VAL A 122 1.55 8.78 21.46
CA VAL A 122 2.84 9.11 22.04
C VAL A 122 3.13 8.15 23.18
N GLY A 123 4.37 7.68 23.29
CA GLY A 123 4.79 6.76 24.34
C GLY A 123 6.24 6.98 24.78
N LEU A 124 6.52 6.57 26.01
CA LEU A 124 7.86 6.43 26.57
C LEU A 124 8.01 5.01 27.10
N ALA A 125 9.07 4.31 26.70
CA ALA A 125 9.36 2.94 27.12
C ALA A 125 10.76 2.83 27.71
N GLY A 126 10.88 2.25 28.92
CA GLY A 126 12.14 1.95 29.60
C GLY A 126 12.39 0.44 29.72
N ARG A 127 13.60 0.04 30.12
CA ARG A 127 13.95 -1.39 30.35
C ARG A 127 13.42 -1.94 31.66
N THR A 128 13.31 -1.08 32.67
CA THR A 128 12.69 -1.37 33.96
C THR A 128 11.26 -0.87 33.92
N GLY A 129 10.31 -1.68 34.44
CA GLY A 129 8.90 -1.30 34.49
C GLY A 129 8.75 0.09 35.10
N ILE A 130 8.13 1.00 34.35
CA ILE A 130 7.89 2.38 34.79
C ILE A 130 6.97 2.31 36.00
N ALA A 131 7.51 2.50 37.20
CA ALA A 131 6.72 2.62 38.41
C ALA A 131 5.92 3.92 38.32
N ALA A 132 4.67 3.83 37.87
CA ALA A 132 3.79 4.98 37.73
C ALA A 132 3.49 5.57 39.12
N LYS A 133 4.29 6.54 39.58
CA LYS A 133 3.88 7.42 40.69
C LYS A 133 2.90 8.43 40.13
N VAL A 134 1.61 8.16 40.30
CA VAL A 134 0.55 9.15 40.07
C VAL A 134 0.69 10.24 41.13
N VAL A 135 1.37 11.33 40.80
CA VAL A 135 1.30 12.56 41.60
C VAL A 135 0.17 13.41 41.01
N GLY A 136 -0.97 13.45 41.70
CA GLY A 136 -2.08 14.28 41.30
C GLY A 136 -2.94 14.67 42.49
N ARG A 137 -2.67 15.83 43.10
CA ARG A 137 -3.71 16.55 43.84
C ARG A 137 -4.65 17.16 42.79
N ARG A 138 -5.87 16.63 42.68
CA ARG A 138 -6.94 17.20 41.86
C ARG A 138 -7.35 18.54 42.48
N ALA A 139 -7.14 19.64 41.76
CA ALA A 139 -7.87 20.87 42.04
C ALA A 139 -9.19 20.81 41.24
N PRO A 140 -10.37 20.94 41.88
CA PRO A 140 -11.60 21.08 41.14
C PRO A 140 -11.60 22.40 40.36
N LEU A 141 -12.18 22.39 39.17
CA LEU A 141 -12.52 23.60 38.43
C LEU A 141 -13.47 24.43 39.30
N GLY A 142 -12.96 25.47 39.95
CA GLY A 142 -13.80 26.47 40.59
C GLY A 142 -14.67 27.16 39.55
N ALA A 143 -15.94 27.37 39.88
CA ALA A 143 -16.82 28.26 39.13
C ALA A 143 -16.14 29.65 39.05
N GLY A 144 -15.76 30.07 37.84
CA GLY A 144 -14.97 31.29 37.62
C GLY A 144 -14.22 31.37 36.28
N ASN A 145 -14.11 30.26 35.54
CA ASN A 145 -13.31 30.19 34.29
C ASN A 145 -14.08 30.53 32.99
N GLU A 146 -15.23 31.19 33.06
CA GLU A 146 -16.05 31.52 31.88
C GLU A 146 -15.31 32.45 30.89
N GLY A 147 -14.37 33.27 31.37
CA GLY A 147 -13.51 34.16 30.56
C GLY A 147 -12.28 33.49 29.93
N LEU A 148 -11.96 32.25 30.28
CA LEU A 148 -10.76 31.54 29.84
C LEU A 148 -11.01 30.59 28.65
N ILE A 149 -12.24 30.53 28.13
CA ILE A 149 -12.60 29.65 27.00
C ILE A 149 -12.17 30.31 25.68
N ALA A 150 -11.33 29.63 24.90
CA ALA A 150 -10.98 30.08 23.56
C ALA A 150 -12.19 30.03 22.61
N ARG A 151 -12.57 31.17 22.03
CA ARG A 151 -13.60 31.24 20.98
C ARG A 151 -12.93 31.24 19.60
N GLY A 152 -13.46 30.46 18.66
CA GLY A 152 -13.00 30.47 17.27
C GLY A 152 -13.50 31.70 16.51
N CYS A 153 -12.85 32.06 15.38
CA CYS A 153 -13.26 33.21 14.57
C CYS A 153 -14.73 33.15 14.11
N GLY A 154 -15.31 31.95 13.93
CA GLY A 154 -16.73 31.80 13.58
C GLY A 154 -17.72 32.08 14.71
N ALA A 155 -17.25 32.26 15.94
CA ALA A 155 -18.07 32.47 17.15
C ALA A 155 -17.91 33.86 17.77
N CYS A 156 -16.98 34.68 17.28
CA CYS A 156 -16.77 36.04 17.78
C CYS A 156 -17.63 37.10 17.08
N GLY A 157 -18.33 36.76 15.99
CA GLY A 157 -19.22 37.67 15.26
C GLY A 157 -18.52 38.72 14.39
N GLU A 158 -17.18 38.82 14.46
CA GLU A 158 -16.44 39.89 13.79
C GLU A 158 -15.89 39.50 12.42
N THR A 159 -16.65 39.84 11.37
CA THR A 159 -16.35 39.50 9.98
C THR A 159 -15.38 40.46 9.28
N ALA A 160 -15.16 41.65 9.84
CA ALA A 160 -14.24 42.65 9.29
C ALA A 160 -12.79 42.51 9.81
N CYS A 161 -12.54 41.56 10.72
CA CYS A 161 -11.19 41.30 11.23
C CYS A 161 -10.29 40.74 10.12
N PHE A 162 -9.08 41.26 9.95
CA PHE A 162 -8.10 40.72 9.00
C PHE A 162 -7.70 39.25 9.26
N ARG A 163 -8.07 38.71 10.43
CA ARG A 163 -7.88 37.30 10.85
C ARG A 163 -9.12 36.44 10.66
N HIS A 164 -10.24 37.03 10.23
CA HIS A 164 -11.49 36.33 9.96
C HIS A 164 -11.43 35.69 8.58
N GLU A 165 -11.13 34.40 8.53
CA GLU A 165 -11.33 33.60 7.32
C GLU A 165 -12.85 33.41 7.14
N GLY A 166 -13.41 33.97 6.07
CA GLY A 166 -14.84 33.86 5.76
C GLY A 166 -15.38 32.41 5.80
N ARG A 167 -16.70 32.25 5.91
CA ARG A 167 -17.37 30.94 5.90
C ARG A 167 -17.05 30.17 4.61
N ARG A 168 -16.08 29.25 4.70
CA ARG A 168 -15.84 27.99 3.96
C ARG A 168 -14.38 27.88 3.53
N THR A 169 -13.71 26.91 4.13
CA THR A 169 -13.12 25.79 3.40
C THR A 169 -12.99 24.64 4.42
N GLN A 170 -13.88 23.66 4.33
CA GLN A 170 -13.42 22.31 4.68
C GLN A 170 -12.20 22.09 3.77
N LEU A 171 -11.01 21.98 4.34
CA LEU A 171 -9.83 21.52 3.64
C LEU A 171 -10.11 20.09 3.17
N VAL A 172 -10.87 19.93 2.08
CA VAL A 172 -10.93 18.69 1.32
C VAL A 172 -9.55 18.58 0.71
N GLY A 173 -8.66 17.86 1.39
CA GLY A 173 -7.29 17.70 0.92
C GLY A 173 -7.28 17.15 -0.50
N ARG A 174 -6.37 17.69 -1.33
CA ARG A 174 -6.12 17.19 -2.69
C ARG A 174 -5.84 15.69 -2.65
N SER A 175 -6.10 15.01 -3.75
CA SER A 175 -5.74 13.60 -3.88
C SER A 175 -4.42 13.46 -4.63
N ALA A 176 -3.68 12.41 -4.33
CA ALA A 176 -2.50 12.04 -5.10
C ALA A 176 -2.57 10.56 -5.49
N PHE A 177 -2.24 10.29 -6.75
CA PHE A 177 -2.27 8.96 -7.35
C PHE A 177 -0.84 8.54 -7.68
N LEU A 178 -0.26 7.66 -6.86
CA LEU A 178 1.08 7.11 -7.03
C LEU A 178 0.94 5.75 -7.69
N VAL A 179 1.11 5.73 -9.01
CA VAL A 179 0.70 4.61 -9.86
C VAL A 179 1.89 3.84 -10.44
N ASP A 180 1.71 2.53 -10.66
CA ASP A 180 2.70 1.66 -11.31
C ASP A 180 2.36 1.48 -12.80
N GLU A 181 2.24 0.25 -13.30
CA GLU A 181 1.80 -0.02 -14.67
C GLU A 181 0.36 0.46 -14.93
N ALA A 182 0.12 0.98 -16.14
CA ALA A 182 -1.16 1.51 -16.60
C ALA A 182 -2.11 0.38 -17.02
N TRP A 183 -2.70 -0.29 -16.02
CA TRP A 183 -3.69 -1.34 -16.27
C TRP A 183 -5.03 -0.72 -16.64
N PRO A 184 -5.74 -1.21 -17.67
CA PRO A 184 -7.03 -0.65 -18.09
C PRO A 184 -8.06 -0.53 -16.96
N GLU A 185 -8.03 -1.46 -16.01
CA GLU A 185 -8.92 -1.48 -14.85
C GLU A 185 -8.60 -0.32 -13.89
N PHE A 186 -7.31 -0.13 -13.57
CA PHE A 186 -6.89 0.97 -12.69
C PHE A 186 -6.96 2.33 -13.37
N THR A 187 -6.67 2.44 -14.66
CA THR A 187 -6.81 3.71 -15.37
C THR A 187 -8.25 4.17 -15.40
N ALA A 188 -9.22 3.25 -15.62
CA ALA A 188 -10.65 3.57 -15.55
C ALA A 188 -11.08 3.98 -14.13
N HIS A 189 -10.67 3.24 -13.09
CA HIS A 189 -10.98 3.59 -11.70
C HIS A 189 -10.41 4.97 -11.31
N VAL A 190 -9.14 5.24 -11.64
CA VAL A 190 -8.50 6.53 -11.34
C VAL A 190 -9.16 7.67 -12.12
N ALA A 191 -9.56 7.44 -13.38
CA ALA A 191 -10.27 8.44 -14.16
C ALA A 191 -11.63 8.84 -13.56
N GLN A 192 -12.31 7.91 -12.87
CA GLN A 192 -13.57 8.18 -12.16
C GLN A 192 -13.35 8.86 -10.80
N ALA A 193 -12.21 8.59 -10.14
CA ALA A 193 -11.93 9.09 -8.79
C ALA A 193 -11.24 10.47 -8.75
N LYS A 194 -10.54 10.87 -9.82
CA LYS A 194 -9.76 12.11 -9.87
C LYS A 194 -10.62 13.37 -9.87
N SER A 195 -10.07 14.46 -9.36
CA SER A 195 -10.61 15.81 -9.43
C SER A 195 -9.60 16.80 -10.04
N ASP A 196 -10.10 17.92 -10.54
CA ASP A 196 -9.27 18.99 -11.06
C ASP A 196 -8.34 19.52 -9.94
N GLY A 197 -7.03 19.52 -10.22
CA GLY A 197 -6.03 19.85 -9.22
C GLY A 197 -5.38 18.64 -8.55
N ASP A 198 -5.82 17.40 -8.77
CA ASP A 198 -5.13 16.25 -8.17
C ASP A 198 -3.72 16.03 -8.78
N LEU A 199 -2.88 15.31 -8.03
CA LEU A 199 -1.53 14.93 -8.47
C LEU A 199 -1.56 13.52 -9.09
N LEU A 200 -1.01 13.39 -10.29
CA LEU A 200 -0.66 12.11 -10.89
C LEU A 200 0.86 11.88 -10.82
N ALA A 201 1.28 10.88 -10.05
CA ALA A 201 2.67 10.53 -9.83
C ALA A 201 3.01 9.18 -10.52
N ARG A 202 3.80 9.21 -11.60
CA ARG A 202 4.01 8.09 -12.54
C ARG A 202 5.46 7.63 -12.60
N LEU A 203 5.69 6.39 -13.05
CA LEU A 203 7.06 5.92 -13.32
C LEU A 203 7.73 6.69 -14.45
N PHE A 204 7.00 6.90 -15.54
CA PHE A 204 7.54 7.38 -16.79
C PHE A 204 6.49 8.21 -17.51
N ASN A 205 6.89 9.36 -18.04
CA ASN A 205 6.05 10.13 -18.94
C ASN A 205 6.03 9.45 -20.31
N SER A 206 5.06 8.58 -20.53
CA SER A 206 4.84 7.90 -21.81
C SER A 206 3.40 8.09 -22.28
N SER A 207 3.22 8.24 -23.59
CA SER A 207 1.91 8.18 -24.26
C SER A 207 1.58 6.78 -24.78
N THR A 208 2.54 5.86 -24.80
CA THR A 208 2.37 4.50 -25.33
C THR A 208 2.96 3.42 -24.41
N GLY A 209 2.51 2.18 -24.59
CA GLY A 209 2.98 1.02 -23.85
C GLY A 209 2.45 0.93 -22.41
N ARG A 210 3.09 0.08 -21.60
CA ARG A 210 2.58 -0.34 -20.28
C ARG A 210 2.60 0.74 -19.18
N TYR A 211 3.20 1.89 -19.44
CA TYR A 211 3.27 3.02 -18.50
C TYR A 211 2.43 4.23 -18.96
N ALA A 212 1.60 4.06 -20.00
CA ALA A 212 0.80 5.13 -20.59
C ALA A 212 -0.41 5.51 -19.73
N TRP A 213 -0.16 6.26 -18.67
CA TRP A 213 -1.21 6.83 -17.82
C TRP A 213 -1.78 8.11 -18.44
N PRO A 214 -3.11 8.19 -18.67
CA PRO A 214 -3.76 9.42 -19.11
C PRO A 214 -3.57 10.54 -18.08
N ALA A 215 -2.98 11.66 -18.52
CA ALA A 215 -2.71 12.82 -17.67
C ALA A 215 -3.81 13.90 -17.73
N GLU A 216 -4.78 13.74 -18.63
CA GLU A 216 -5.88 14.68 -18.85
C GLU A 216 -6.71 14.88 -17.58
N GLY A 217 -6.95 16.14 -17.21
CA GLY A 217 -7.70 16.54 -16.01
C GLY A 217 -6.98 16.26 -14.69
N PHE A 218 -5.65 16.10 -14.69
CA PHE A 218 -4.82 16.29 -13.50
C PHE A 218 -4.23 17.70 -13.48
N GLY A 219 -4.14 18.31 -12.29
CA GLY A 219 -3.56 19.64 -12.16
C GLY A 219 -2.03 19.65 -12.07
N VAL A 220 -1.44 18.54 -11.61
CA VAL A 220 0.00 18.38 -11.48
C VAL A 220 0.39 16.96 -11.86
N ALA A 221 1.51 16.82 -12.58
CA ALA A 221 2.15 15.53 -12.84
C ALA A 221 3.55 15.50 -12.22
N ALA A 222 3.92 14.35 -11.66
CA ALA A 222 5.28 14.08 -11.19
C ALA A 222 5.76 12.75 -11.75
N ASP A 223 6.98 12.71 -12.28
CA ASP A 223 7.52 11.52 -12.94
C ASP A 223 8.85 11.06 -12.31
N ALA A 224 9.05 9.74 -12.26
CA ALA A 224 10.30 9.09 -11.85
C ALA A 224 11.10 8.56 -13.05
N ASN A 225 11.19 9.36 -14.12
CA ASN A 225 11.75 8.94 -15.42
C ASN A 225 13.15 8.32 -15.31
N LEU A 226 14.05 8.98 -14.57
CA LEU A 226 15.43 8.54 -14.39
C LEU A 226 15.51 7.24 -13.60
N GLU A 227 14.81 7.16 -12.47
CA GLU A 227 14.78 5.98 -11.60
C GLU A 227 14.21 4.77 -12.35
N THR A 228 13.19 5.00 -13.20
CA THR A 228 12.58 3.97 -14.05
C THR A 228 13.51 3.51 -15.17
N ALA A 229 14.24 4.43 -15.81
CA ALA A 229 15.24 4.10 -16.83
C ALA A 229 16.38 3.27 -16.22
N LEU A 230 16.91 3.69 -15.05
CA LEU A 230 17.93 2.96 -14.31
C LEU A 230 17.46 1.55 -13.91
N ARG A 231 16.25 1.43 -13.34
CA ARG A 231 15.63 0.13 -13.05
C ARG A 231 15.62 -0.75 -14.30
N SER A 232 15.20 -0.20 -15.43
CA SER A 232 15.09 -0.96 -16.69
C SER A 232 16.45 -1.44 -17.20
N LEU A 233 17.51 -0.63 -17.08
CA LEU A 233 18.88 -1.02 -17.44
C LEU A 233 19.42 -2.13 -16.54
N VAL A 234 19.21 -2.03 -15.22
CA VAL A 234 19.63 -3.07 -14.26
C VAL A 234 18.90 -4.38 -14.53
N LEU A 235 17.58 -4.34 -14.76
CA LEU A 235 16.78 -5.53 -15.04
C LEU A 235 17.13 -6.22 -16.37
N ARG A 236 17.76 -5.53 -17.33
CA ARG A 236 18.28 -6.17 -18.55
C ARG A 236 19.54 -6.99 -18.29
N ARG A 237 20.32 -6.65 -17.25
CA ARG A 237 21.58 -7.31 -16.89
C ARG A 237 21.43 -8.33 -15.76
N ALA A 238 20.35 -8.25 -14.98
CA ALA A 238 20.11 -9.17 -13.86
C ALA A 238 19.75 -10.58 -14.36
N ALA A 239 20.43 -11.58 -13.79
CA ALA A 239 20.06 -12.98 -13.92
C ALA A 239 18.66 -13.24 -13.33
N ASN A 240 18.00 -14.31 -13.80
CA ASN A 240 16.67 -14.70 -13.35
C ASN A 240 16.64 -15.07 -11.84
N GLY A 241 15.44 -15.24 -11.28
CA GLY A 241 15.25 -15.62 -9.88
C GLY A 241 15.59 -14.49 -8.91
N ALA A 242 16.32 -14.81 -7.83
CA ALA A 242 16.59 -13.91 -6.70
C ALA A 242 17.16 -12.54 -7.11
N GLN A 243 18.17 -12.52 -7.98
CA GLN A 243 18.87 -11.30 -8.37
C GLN A 243 17.93 -10.33 -9.10
N ARG A 244 17.11 -10.83 -10.03
CA ARG A 244 16.09 -10.04 -10.71
C ARG A 244 15.06 -9.49 -9.73
N ARG A 245 14.56 -10.31 -8.80
CA ARG A 245 13.57 -9.86 -7.79
C ARG A 245 14.13 -8.80 -6.86
N ALA A 246 15.38 -8.96 -6.41
CA ALA A 246 16.08 -7.94 -5.61
C ALA A 246 16.22 -6.62 -6.39
N ALA A 247 16.57 -6.68 -7.68
CA ALA A 247 16.66 -5.50 -8.54
C ALA A 247 15.30 -4.81 -8.77
N GLU A 248 14.22 -5.58 -8.89
CA GLU A 248 12.85 -5.06 -8.98
C GLU A 248 12.47 -4.28 -7.71
N LEU A 249 12.72 -4.86 -6.54
CA LEU A 249 12.45 -4.22 -5.24
C LEU A 249 13.27 -2.96 -5.02
N ASP A 250 14.56 -3.00 -5.35
CA ASP A 250 15.44 -1.84 -5.21
C ASP A 250 15.06 -0.71 -6.19
N GLY A 251 14.62 -1.06 -7.40
CA GLY A 251 14.03 -0.12 -8.35
C GLY A 251 12.74 0.50 -7.80
N ALA A 252 11.83 -0.31 -7.26
CA ALA A 252 10.58 0.17 -6.66
C ALA A 252 10.85 1.11 -5.46
N ARG A 253 11.84 0.80 -4.62
CA ARG A 253 12.28 1.67 -3.50
C ARG A 253 12.72 3.05 -3.99
N ARG A 254 13.55 3.12 -5.04
CA ARG A 254 14.02 4.39 -5.61
C ARG A 254 12.87 5.21 -6.19
N ILE A 255 12.01 4.57 -6.99
CA ILE A 255 10.83 5.20 -7.60
C ILE A 255 9.91 5.74 -6.50
N ALA A 256 9.56 4.92 -5.50
CA ALA A 256 8.74 5.34 -4.38
C ALA A 256 9.34 6.56 -3.66
N GLY A 257 10.66 6.56 -3.41
CA GLY A 257 11.36 7.72 -2.82
C GLY A 257 11.32 8.98 -3.70
N ARG A 258 11.39 8.84 -5.03
CA ARG A 258 11.25 9.97 -5.96
C ARG A 258 9.84 10.54 -5.97
N LEU A 259 8.83 9.67 -6.07
CA LEU A 259 7.42 10.05 -6.07
C LEU A 259 7.01 10.65 -4.72
N ALA A 260 7.53 10.14 -3.60
CA ALA A 260 7.27 10.69 -2.27
C ALA A 260 7.63 12.17 -2.13
N ARG A 261 8.63 12.68 -2.88
CA ARG A 261 9.01 14.10 -2.86
C ARG A 261 7.96 15.03 -3.47
N SER A 262 7.05 14.48 -4.28
CA SER A 262 5.92 15.24 -4.85
C SER A 262 4.72 15.31 -3.90
N LEU A 263 4.72 14.49 -2.83
CA LEU A 263 3.64 14.48 -1.85
C LEU A 263 3.75 15.70 -0.94
N THR A 264 2.78 16.59 -1.06
CA THR A 264 2.60 17.71 -0.12
C THR A 264 1.67 17.31 1.02
N TYR A 265 1.59 18.14 2.05
CA TYR A 265 0.86 17.85 3.28
C TYR A 265 -0.67 17.99 3.14
N ASP A 266 -1.11 18.85 2.23
CA ASP A 266 -2.50 19.11 1.85
C ASP A 266 -3.12 17.95 1.08
N MET A 267 -2.30 16.99 0.64
CA MET A 267 -2.79 15.77 0.01
C MET A 267 -3.29 14.77 1.06
N ALA A 268 -4.55 14.89 1.50
CA ALA A 268 -5.10 14.06 2.55
C ALA A 268 -5.48 12.63 2.09
N ARG A 269 -5.70 12.44 0.78
CA ARG A 269 -6.10 11.17 0.17
C ARG A 269 -5.03 10.68 -0.78
N LEU A 270 -4.58 9.44 -0.61
CA LEU A 270 -3.58 8.80 -1.46
C LEU A 270 -4.15 7.53 -2.08
N THR A 271 -3.99 7.38 -3.39
CA THR A 271 -4.16 6.11 -4.09
C THR A 271 -2.77 5.60 -4.49
N VAL A 272 -2.36 4.45 -3.97
CA VAL A 272 -0.97 3.98 -4.03
C VAL A 272 -0.90 2.59 -4.65
N ALA A 273 -0.05 2.39 -5.63
CA ALA A 273 0.26 1.06 -6.15
C ALA A 273 0.96 0.21 -5.08
N GLN A 274 0.54 -1.05 -4.96
CA GLN A 274 1.04 -2.01 -3.97
C GLN A 274 2.58 -2.11 -3.96
N SER A 275 3.24 -2.00 -5.11
CA SER A 275 4.70 -2.08 -5.25
C SER A 275 5.47 -0.97 -4.50
N TYR A 276 4.83 0.15 -4.19
CA TYR A 276 5.45 1.28 -3.48
C TYR A 276 5.07 1.35 -2.00
N LEU A 277 4.00 0.67 -1.62
CA LEU A 277 3.36 0.75 -0.32
C LEU A 277 4.34 0.56 0.87
N PRO A 278 5.14 -0.52 0.96
CA PRO A 278 6.02 -0.72 2.12
C PRO A 278 7.12 0.35 2.24
N PHE A 279 7.58 0.89 1.12
CA PHE A 279 8.61 1.93 1.12
C PHE A 279 8.05 3.28 1.58
N LEU A 280 6.84 3.64 1.11
CA LEU A 280 6.15 4.85 1.53
C LEU A 280 5.74 4.79 3.01
N TRP A 281 5.35 3.61 3.50
CA TRP A 281 5.08 3.36 4.90
C TRP A 281 6.31 3.61 5.77
N ARG A 282 7.47 2.98 5.44
CA ARG A 282 8.72 3.18 6.19
C ARG A 282 9.22 4.62 6.17
N GLN A 283 8.97 5.35 5.09
CA GLN A 283 9.28 6.77 5.01
C GLN A 283 8.28 7.65 5.78
N GLY A 284 7.24 7.08 6.38
CA GLY A 284 6.21 7.80 7.12
C GLY A 284 5.35 8.71 6.23
N MET A 285 5.22 8.39 4.95
CA MET A 285 4.49 9.22 3.98
C MET A 285 2.98 9.00 4.03
N LEU A 286 2.56 7.84 4.53
CA LEU A 286 1.17 7.40 4.58
C LEU A 286 0.43 7.84 5.86
N GLY A 287 1.16 8.05 6.97
CA GLY A 287 0.56 8.29 8.28
C GLY A 287 -0.41 9.48 8.31
N GLY A 288 -1.57 9.29 8.93
CA GLY A 288 -2.65 10.28 9.01
C GLY A 288 -3.27 10.68 7.67
N ARG A 289 -3.10 9.90 6.59
CA ARG A 289 -3.78 10.09 5.30
C ARG A 289 -4.76 8.95 5.08
N GLU A 290 -5.79 9.20 4.26
CA GLU A 290 -6.63 8.11 3.75
C GLU A 290 -5.91 7.41 2.61
N VAL A 291 -5.64 6.12 2.77
CA VAL A 291 -4.88 5.35 1.79
C VAL A 291 -5.78 4.33 1.12
N THR A 292 -5.88 4.43 -0.20
CA THR A 292 -6.42 3.41 -1.10
C THR A 292 -5.25 2.70 -1.78
N VAL A 293 -5.28 1.38 -1.85
CA VAL A 293 -4.18 0.59 -2.45
C VAL A 293 -4.65 -0.09 -3.73
N LEU A 294 -3.94 0.13 -4.83
CA LEU A 294 -4.13 -0.62 -6.09
C LEU A 294 -3.31 -1.91 -6.00
N MET A 295 -3.98 -3.05 -5.88
CA MET A 295 -3.33 -4.36 -5.70
C MET A 295 -3.48 -5.26 -6.92
N THR A 296 -2.38 -5.85 -7.36
CA THR A 296 -2.35 -6.84 -8.47
C THR A 296 -2.05 -8.25 -8.00
N ARG A 297 -1.60 -8.40 -6.75
CA ARG A 297 -1.17 -9.68 -6.18
C ARG A 297 -1.54 -9.79 -4.70
N PRO A 298 -1.67 -11.00 -4.14
CA PRO A 298 -1.82 -11.17 -2.71
C PRO A 298 -0.68 -10.50 -1.90
N PRO A 299 -0.89 -10.19 -0.61
CA PRO A 299 0.17 -9.69 0.27
C PRO A 299 1.39 -10.61 0.26
N MET A 300 2.59 -10.06 0.43
CA MET A 300 3.85 -10.82 0.43
C MET A 300 3.83 -11.96 1.46
N ALA A 301 3.24 -11.74 2.64
CA ALA A 301 3.08 -12.79 3.66
C ALA A 301 2.27 -13.98 3.14
N VAL A 302 1.15 -13.71 2.47
CA VAL A 302 0.27 -14.74 1.88
C VAL A 302 0.97 -15.44 0.72
N LEU A 303 1.64 -14.70 -0.16
CA LEU A 303 2.39 -15.25 -1.28
C LEU A 303 3.53 -16.16 -0.81
N GLN A 304 4.32 -15.74 0.17
CA GLN A 304 5.40 -16.55 0.70
C GLN A 304 4.89 -17.83 1.35
N ALA A 305 3.82 -17.76 2.14
CA ALA A 305 3.21 -18.93 2.73
C ALA A 305 2.76 -19.95 1.66
N ARG A 306 2.09 -19.49 0.60
CA ARG A 306 1.69 -20.36 -0.54
C ARG A 306 2.89 -21.02 -1.22
N LEU A 307 3.96 -20.25 -1.42
CA LEU A 307 5.19 -20.75 -2.06
C LEU A 307 5.97 -21.70 -1.14
N ASP A 308 5.98 -21.46 0.17
CA ASP A 308 6.62 -22.33 1.16
C ASP A 308 5.90 -23.69 1.25
N GLU A 309 4.57 -23.67 1.26
CA GLU A 309 3.75 -24.88 1.22
C GLU A 309 3.98 -25.69 -0.07
N ALA A 310 4.03 -25.01 -1.22
CA ALA A 310 4.33 -25.65 -2.50
C ALA A 310 5.76 -26.20 -2.54
N ALA A 311 6.75 -25.45 -2.04
CA ALA A 311 8.15 -25.90 -1.97
C ALA A 311 8.31 -27.14 -1.07
N ALA A 312 7.53 -27.25 0.00
CA ALA A 312 7.51 -28.44 0.85
C ALA A 312 6.98 -29.68 0.10
N ARG A 313 6.02 -29.51 -0.82
CA ARG A 313 5.52 -30.61 -1.67
C ARG A 313 6.44 -30.97 -2.82
N ARG A 314 7.16 -29.99 -3.39
CA ARG A 314 8.05 -30.14 -4.54
C ARG A 314 9.43 -29.52 -4.27
N PRO A 315 10.25 -30.11 -3.38
CA PRO A 315 11.55 -29.56 -3.00
C PRO A 315 12.58 -29.57 -4.14
N ASP A 316 12.32 -30.34 -5.21
CA ASP A 316 13.12 -30.40 -6.43
C ASP A 316 12.96 -29.18 -7.35
N ARG A 317 12.00 -28.27 -7.07
CA ARG A 317 11.69 -27.13 -7.93
C ARG A 317 12.25 -25.82 -7.39
N ALA A 318 13.35 -25.38 -8.00
CA ALA A 318 14.08 -24.19 -7.57
C ALA A 318 13.23 -22.92 -7.63
N THR A 319 12.30 -22.77 -8.59
CA THR A 319 11.51 -21.53 -8.73
C THR A 319 10.43 -21.33 -7.66
N LEU A 320 10.19 -22.31 -6.77
CA LEU A 320 9.30 -22.17 -5.61
C LEU A 320 10.01 -21.49 -4.44
N SER A 321 11.32 -21.65 -4.31
CA SER A 321 12.15 -21.12 -3.23
C SER A 321 13.18 -20.07 -3.68
N ASP A 322 13.23 -19.75 -4.98
CA ASP A 322 14.19 -18.83 -5.60
C ASP A 322 14.24 -17.43 -4.97
N PHE A 323 13.17 -17.00 -4.31
CA PHE A 323 13.11 -15.69 -3.69
C PHE A 323 12.10 -15.62 -2.53
N ARG A 324 12.51 -14.97 -1.44
CA ARG A 324 11.64 -14.49 -0.37
C ARG A 324 11.97 -13.03 -0.08
N ALA A 325 10.94 -12.21 0.11
CA ALA A 325 11.13 -10.83 0.53
C ALA A 325 11.70 -10.79 1.95
N PRO A 326 12.55 -9.80 2.26
CA PRO A 326 13.10 -9.66 3.60
C PRO A 326 11.99 -9.34 4.61
N ALA A 327 12.11 -9.86 5.84
CA ALA A 327 11.08 -9.77 6.88
C ALA A 327 10.55 -8.35 7.10
N TRP A 328 11.45 -7.35 7.18
CA TRP A 328 11.06 -5.95 7.35
C TRP A 328 10.12 -5.44 6.25
N LEU A 329 10.26 -5.95 5.01
CA LEU A 329 9.47 -5.51 3.87
C LEU A 329 8.07 -6.12 3.94
N VAL A 330 7.98 -7.38 4.37
CA VAL A 330 6.72 -8.08 4.64
C VAL A 330 5.97 -7.39 5.77
N GLU A 331 6.65 -7.07 6.87
CA GLU A 331 6.09 -6.33 8.01
C GLU A 331 5.58 -4.95 7.60
N ALA A 332 6.36 -4.20 6.80
CA ALA A 332 5.97 -2.88 6.32
C ALA A 332 4.75 -2.92 5.38
N GLU A 333 4.67 -3.91 4.47
CA GLU A 333 3.50 -4.06 3.61
C GLU A 333 2.27 -4.46 4.43
N THR A 334 2.43 -5.39 5.37
CA THR A 334 1.35 -5.85 6.25
C THR A 334 0.78 -4.71 7.09
N ALA A 335 1.65 -3.92 7.73
CA ALA A 335 1.24 -2.76 8.53
C ALA A 335 0.53 -1.70 7.66
N ALA A 336 1.06 -1.40 6.48
CA ALA A 336 0.44 -0.43 5.58
C ALA A 336 -0.92 -0.88 5.04
N LEU A 337 -1.09 -2.18 4.77
CA LEU A 337 -2.36 -2.76 4.35
C LEU A 337 -3.39 -2.81 5.49
N ALA A 338 -2.95 -2.95 6.74
CA ALA A 338 -3.82 -2.85 7.91
C ALA A 338 -4.45 -1.44 8.02
N GLU A 339 -3.65 -0.40 7.77
CA GLU A 339 -4.10 1.01 7.78
C GLU A 339 -4.85 1.44 6.51
N ALA A 340 -4.76 0.68 5.43
CA ALA A 340 -5.44 0.99 4.18
C ALA A 340 -6.96 0.96 4.35
N VAL A 341 -7.61 2.04 3.92
CA VAL A 341 -9.06 2.22 3.99
C VAL A 341 -9.78 1.37 2.96
N ARG A 342 -9.18 1.27 1.77
CA ARG A 342 -9.74 0.57 0.63
C ARG A 342 -8.65 -0.15 -0.14
N ILE A 343 -8.98 -1.36 -0.61
CA ILE A 343 -8.18 -2.13 -1.55
C ILE A 343 -8.93 -2.13 -2.87
N VAL A 344 -8.30 -1.72 -3.96
CA VAL A 344 -8.88 -1.73 -5.30
C VAL A 344 -8.11 -2.75 -6.12
N THR A 345 -8.81 -3.73 -6.68
CA THR A 345 -8.16 -4.81 -7.42
C THR A 345 -9.13 -5.43 -8.43
N PRO A 346 -8.66 -5.81 -9.63
CA PRO A 346 -9.45 -6.70 -10.49
C PRO A 346 -9.33 -8.18 -10.10
N HIS A 347 -8.40 -8.53 -9.20
CA HIS A 347 -8.04 -9.90 -8.88
C HIS A 347 -8.95 -10.48 -7.80
N ALA A 348 -9.82 -11.43 -8.16
CA ALA A 348 -10.83 -12.00 -7.25
C ALA A 348 -10.23 -12.61 -5.97
N ASP A 349 -9.12 -13.35 -6.10
CA ASP A 349 -8.42 -13.94 -4.94
C ASP A 349 -7.74 -12.87 -4.05
N VAL A 350 -7.41 -11.68 -4.57
CA VAL A 350 -6.95 -10.57 -3.72
C VAL A 350 -8.14 -9.94 -3.00
N ALA A 351 -9.25 -9.70 -3.71
CA ALA A 351 -10.45 -9.13 -3.11
C ALA A 351 -10.99 -9.97 -1.95
N ALA A 352 -10.93 -11.30 -2.07
CA ALA A 352 -11.35 -12.24 -1.02
C ALA A 352 -10.57 -12.09 0.30
N LEU A 353 -9.32 -11.61 0.25
CA LEU A 353 -8.48 -11.40 1.44
C LEU A 353 -8.86 -10.15 2.24
N PHE A 354 -9.71 -9.26 1.70
CA PHE A 354 -10.07 -7.99 2.32
C PHE A 354 -11.60 -7.76 2.33
N PRO A 355 -12.38 -8.62 3.00
CA PRO A 355 -13.83 -8.48 3.06
C PRO A 355 -14.23 -7.11 3.65
N GLY A 356 -15.18 -6.44 3.02
CA GLY A 356 -15.65 -5.10 3.41
C GLY A 356 -14.70 -3.94 3.11
N ARG A 357 -13.46 -4.19 2.67
CA ARG A 357 -12.49 -3.16 2.23
C ARG A 357 -12.09 -3.26 0.76
N ALA A 358 -12.35 -4.40 0.11
CA ALA A 358 -12.05 -4.60 -1.30
C ALA A 358 -13.14 -4.05 -2.24
N GLU A 359 -12.72 -3.28 -3.23
CA GLU A 359 -13.46 -2.93 -4.43
C GLU A 359 -12.95 -3.82 -5.58
N LEU A 360 -13.76 -4.82 -5.95
CA LEU A 360 -13.45 -5.73 -7.05
C LEU A 360 -13.80 -5.07 -8.39
N LEU A 361 -12.78 -4.81 -9.20
CA LEU A 361 -12.94 -4.26 -10.55
C LEU A 361 -13.22 -5.39 -11.56
N ALA A 362 -14.05 -5.11 -12.56
CA ALA A 362 -14.22 -6.02 -13.69
C ALA A 362 -12.95 -6.04 -14.56
N TRP A 363 -12.44 -7.23 -14.88
CA TRP A 363 -11.37 -7.40 -15.87
C TRP A 363 -11.82 -6.87 -17.23
N ARG A 364 -10.95 -6.11 -17.90
CA ARG A 364 -11.22 -5.64 -19.25
C ARG A 364 -10.85 -6.72 -20.26
N SER A 365 -11.86 -7.38 -20.81
CA SER A 365 -11.67 -8.38 -21.86
C SER A 365 -11.41 -7.73 -23.22
N PRO A 366 -10.43 -8.23 -24.01
CA PRO A 366 -10.28 -7.83 -25.40
C PRO A 366 -11.48 -8.29 -26.24
N ARG A 367 -11.65 -7.74 -27.44
CA ARG A 367 -12.64 -8.26 -28.39
C ARG A 367 -12.07 -9.52 -29.05
N GLY A 368 -12.82 -10.63 -29.01
CA GLY A 368 -12.45 -11.89 -29.66
C GLY A 368 -13.52 -12.38 -30.62
N ALA A 369 -13.10 -13.13 -31.64
CA ALA A 369 -13.99 -13.90 -32.50
C ALA A 369 -13.96 -15.36 -32.06
N ALA A 370 -15.12 -16.02 -32.00
CA ALA A 370 -15.25 -17.38 -31.50
C ALA A 370 -14.49 -18.38 -32.38
N THR A 371 -13.63 -19.20 -31.79
CA THR A 371 -13.01 -20.35 -32.45
C THR A 371 -13.74 -21.67 -32.13
N ARG A 372 -13.60 -22.64 -33.03
CA ARG A 372 -14.45 -23.83 -33.15
C ARG A 372 -14.13 -24.89 -32.09
N ARG A 373 -15.14 -25.68 -31.74
CA ARG A 373 -15.19 -26.66 -30.65
C ARG A 373 -14.88 -28.08 -31.16
N GLY A 374 -14.03 -28.78 -30.41
CA GLY A 374 -13.66 -30.19 -30.56
C GLY A 374 -13.09 -30.73 -29.23
N PRO A 375 -12.71 -32.02 -29.15
CA PRO A 375 -12.01 -32.57 -27.99
C PRO A 375 -10.66 -31.87 -27.79
N ILE A 376 -10.20 -31.75 -26.54
CA ILE A 376 -8.92 -31.09 -26.23
C ILE A 376 -7.78 -32.03 -26.58
N GLY A 377 -7.08 -31.77 -27.69
CA GLY A 377 -5.85 -32.48 -28.08
C GLY A 377 -4.60 -31.62 -27.94
N ARG A 378 -4.76 -30.30 -28.00
CA ARG A 378 -3.69 -29.30 -27.92
C ARG A 378 -4.00 -28.23 -26.89
N ILE A 379 -3.08 -27.96 -25.99
CA ILE A 379 -3.23 -26.96 -24.92
C ILE A 379 -2.16 -25.87 -25.00
N ALA A 380 -2.52 -24.64 -24.64
CA ALA A 380 -1.56 -23.54 -24.49
C ALA A 380 -1.27 -23.26 -23.01
N PHE A 381 0.01 -23.07 -22.68
CA PHE A 381 0.45 -22.70 -21.34
C PHE A 381 1.02 -21.26 -21.33
N PRO A 382 0.29 -20.29 -20.76
CA PRO A 382 0.68 -18.89 -20.72
C PRO A 382 1.63 -18.60 -19.55
N GLY A 383 2.88 -19.05 -19.64
CA GLY A 383 3.87 -18.75 -18.62
C GLY A 383 5.24 -19.37 -18.88
N PRO A 384 6.28 -18.89 -18.17
CA PRO A 384 7.56 -19.60 -18.14
C PRO A 384 7.42 -20.95 -17.44
N THR A 385 8.40 -21.85 -17.61
CA THR A 385 8.43 -23.18 -16.98
C THR A 385 8.52 -23.17 -15.45
N ALA A 386 8.45 -22.01 -14.80
CA ALA A 386 8.45 -21.89 -13.35
C ALA A 386 7.26 -22.65 -12.71
N ALA A 387 7.57 -23.49 -11.71
CA ALA A 387 6.60 -24.28 -10.96
C ALA A 387 5.48 -23.42 -10.35
N ARG A 388 5.78 -22.20 -9.84
CA ARG A 388 4.76 -21.25 -9.34
C ARG A 388 3.71 -20.82 -10.36
N LYS A 389 3.96 -21.02 -11.67
CA LYS A 389 3.01 -20.73 -12.75
C LYS A 389 2.14 -21.94 -13.12
N GLY A 390 2.35 -23.09 -12.46
CA GLY A 390 1.61 -24.34 -12.72
C GLY A 390 2.24 -25.22 -13.80
N ALA A 391 3.49 -24.95 -14.21
CA ALA A 391 4.15 -25.68 -15.29
C ALA A 391 4.28 -27.18 -15.01
N CYS A 392 4.49 -27.57 -13.75
CA CYS A 392 4.61 -28.97 -13.35
C CYS A 392 3.30 -29.73 -13.55
N ALA A 393 2.18 -29.21 -13.04
CA ALA A 393 0.87 -29.79 -13.27
C ALA A 393 0.51 -29.89 -14.76
N VAL A 394 0.85 -28.87 -15.56
CA VAL A 394 0.64 -28.90 -17.02
C VAL A 394 1.47 -29.99 -17.69
N ARG A 395 2.74 -30.15 -17.31
CA ARG A 395 3.62 -31.22 -17.83
C ARG A 395 3.04 -32.60 -17.54
N GLU A 396 2.63 -32.83 -16.31
CA GLU A 396 2.06 -34.11 -15.87
C GLU A 396 0.75 -34.42 -16.61
N ALA A 397 -0.14 -33.43 -16.76
CA ALA A 397 -1.38 -33.59 -17.51
C ALA A 397 -1.14 -33.86 -19.01
N ALA A 398 -0.17 -33.16 -19.62
CA ALA A 398 0.17 -33.36 -21.02
C ALA A 398 0.73 -34.76 -21.29
N LEU A 399 1.57 -35.28 -20.40
CA LEU A 399 2.07 -36.66 -20.49
C LEU A 399 0.95 -37.69 -20.29
N ALA A 400 0.12 -37.50 -19.26
CA ALA A 400 -0.94 -38.45 -18.91
C ALA A 400 -2.03 -38.57 -19.99
N LEU A 401 -2.37 -37.47 -20.65
CA LEU A 401 -3.42 -37.40 -21.66
C LEU A 401 -2.88 -37.40 -23.10
N GLY A 402 -1.55 -37.47 -23.27
CA GLY A 402 -0.90 -37.45 -24.58
C GLY A 402 -1.15 -36.15 -25.35
N LEU A 403 -1.25 -35.00 -24.68
CA LEU A 403 -1.57 -33.71 -25.30
C LEU A 403 -0.37 -33.12 -26.04
N GLU A 404 -0.64 -32.29 -27.05
CA GLU A 404 0.33 -31.39 -27.65
C GLU A 404 0.31 -30.04 -26.90
N LEU A 405 1.48 -29.49 -26.56
CA LEU A 405 1.63 -28.29 -25.75
C LEU A 405 2.19 -27.12 -26.58
N ILE A 406 1.57 -25.94 -26.44
CA ILE A 406 2.07 -24.65 -26.91
C ILE A 406 2.66 -23.88 -25.71
N PRO A 407 3.99 -23.90 -25.48
CA PRO A 407 4.61 -23.13 -24.41
C PRO A 407 4.79 -21.66 -24.82
N LEU A 408 4.26 -20.71 -24.03
CA LEU A 408 4.28 -19.27 -24.36
C LEU A 408 5.26 -18.45 -23.50
N GLY A 409 6.17 -19.11 -22.80
CA GLY A 409 7.10 -18.44 -21.89
C GLY A 409 8.51 -19.00 -21.94
N ARG A 410 9.40 -18.32 -21.20
CA ARG A 410 10.81 -18.69 -21.12
C ARG A 410 10.99 -19.96 -20.31
N ASP A 411 12.05 -20.68 -20.61
CA ASP A 411 12.49 -21.76 -19.77
C ASP A 411 13.29 -21.25 -18.56
N LEU A 412 12.86 -21.63 -17.35
CA LEU A 412 13.41 -21.27 -16.04
C LEU A 412 13.73 -22.49 -15.17
N GLU A 413 13.28 -23.70 -15.52
CA GLU A 413 13.53 -24.95 -14.78
C GLU A 413 14.49 -25.90 -15.51
N GLY A 414 14.95 -25.56 -16.72
CA GLY A 414 15.96 -26.33 -17.48
C GLY A 414 15.44 -26.80 -18.83
N GLY A 415 16.34 -26.87 -19.83
CA GLY A 415 15.95 -27.10 -21.24
C GLY A 415 15.29 -28.46 -21.50
N ASP A 416 15.46 -29.38 -20.57
CA ASP A 416 14.88 -30.72 -20.53
C ASP A 416 13.53 -30.78 -19.78
N PHE A 417 13.03 -29.66 -19.25
CA PHE A 417 11.80 -29.64 -18.44
C PHE A 417 10.62 -30.28 -19.17
N TRP A 418 10.45 -30.00 -20.48
CA TRP A 418 9.38 -30.58 -21.29
C TRP A 418 9.70 -31.94 -21.91
N GLN A 419 10.78 -32.61 -21.51
CA GLN A 419 11.15 -33.91 -22.05
C GLN A 419 9.99 -34.92 -21.93
N GLY A 420 9.63 -35.52 -23.07
CA GLY A 420 8.52 -36.47 -23.21
C GLY A 420 7.18 -35.82 -23.61
N VAL A 421 7.02 -34.51 -23.49
CA VAL A 421 5.80 -33.80 -23.92
C VAL A 421 5.91 -33.45 -25.41
N ARG A 422 4.83 -33.65 -26.18
CA ARG A 422 4.76 -33.20 -27.57
C ARG A 422 4.63 -31.68 -27.60
N ILE A 423 5.60 -30.99 -28.19
CA ILE A 423 5.60 -29.52 -28.30
C ILE A 423 5.17 -29.10 -29.70
N ALA A 424 4.22 -28.18 -29.79
CA ALA A 424 3.78 -27.61 -31.06
C ALA A 424 4.90 -26.79 -31.73
N PRO A 425 5.00 -26.78 -33.06
CA PRO A 425 6.03 -26.03 -33.78
C PRO A 425 5.79 -24.52 -33.79
N ASP A 426 4.54 -24.09 -33.65
CA ASP A 426 4.14 -22.69 -33.56
C ASP A 426 3.84 -22.27 -32.13
N ALA A 427 4.09 -20.99 -31.82
CA ALA A 427 3.86 -20.39 -30.50
C ALA A 427 2.58 -19.54 -30.47
N ASP A 428 1.60 -19.79 -31.36
CA ASP A 428 0.35 -19.07 -31.38
C ASP A 428 -0.71 -19.79 -30.53
N TRP A 429 -1.05 -19.20 -29.38
CA TRP A 429 -2.04 -19.74 -28.46
C TRP A 429 -3.42 -19.93 -29.09
N ARG A 430 -3.73 -19.20 -30.17
CA ARG A 430 -5.01 -19.30 -30.88
C ARG A 430 -5.21 -20.65 -31.57
N ASN A 431 -4.12 -21.40 -31.77
CA ASN A 431 -4.14 -22.73 -32.36
C ASN A 431 -4.38 -23.84 -31.32
N ALA A 432 -4.54 -23.50 -30.03
CA ALA A 432 -4.87 -24.47 -28.98
C ALA A 432 -6.39 -24.70 -28.86
N ASP A 433 -6.75 -25.88 -28.36
CA ASP A 433 -8.14 -26.26 -28.05
C ASP A 433 -8.56 -25.74 -26.66
N ALA A 434 -7.59 -25.53 -25.75
CA ALA A 434 -7.80 -24.92 -24.44
C ALA A 434 -6.55 -24.18 -23.94
N VAL A 435 -6.75 -23.19 -23.08
CA VAL A 435 -5.65 -22.48 -22.39
C VAL A 435 -5.63 -22.89 -20.93
N VAL A 436 -4.49 -23.38 -20.46
CA VAL A 436 -4.38 -24.05 -19.15
C VAL A 436 -3.34 -23.36 -18.29
N GLN A 437 -3.72 -22.94 -17.09
CA GLN A 437 -2.81 -22.28 -16.14
C GLN A 437 -3.22 -22.50 -14.67
N PRO A 438 -2.92 -23.66 -14.07
CA PRO A 438 -3.17 -23.95 -12.66
C PRO A 438 -2.13 -23.28 -11.74
N ALA A 439 -1.92 -21.97 -11.89
CA ALA A 439 -0.83 -21.25 -11.23
C ALA A 439 -1.00 -21.21 -9.70
N LEU A 440 0.12 -21.11 -8.97
CA LEU A 440 0.12 -20.70 -7.56
C LEU A 440 0.10 -19.17 -7.44
N VAL A 441 0.65 -18.48 -8.45
CA VAL A 441 0.70 -17.02 -8.54
C VAL A 441 0.53 -16.56 -10.00
N GLU A 442 -0.53 -15.82 -10.30
CA GLU A 442 -0.68 -15.09 -11.56
C GLU A 442 -1.33 -13.73 -11.31
N GLU A 443 -0.54 -12.67 -11.49
CA GLU A 443 -0.99 -11.31 -11.24
C GLU A 443 -1.76 -10.77 -12.45
N GLN A 444 -1.33 -11.12 -13.66
CA GLN A 444 -1.74 -10.48 -14.91
C GLN A 444 -2.23 -11.53 -15.95
N PRO A 445 -3.43 -12.11 -15.76
CA PRO A 445 -3.98 -13.20 -16.58
C PRO A 445 -4.47 -12.75 -17.98
N ARG A 446 -3.71 -11.92 -18.70
CA ARG A 446 -4.14 -11.28 -19.96
C ARG A 446 -4.37 -12.29 -21.09
N LEU A 447 -3.55 -13.34 -21.16
CA LEU A 447 -3.74 -14.42 -22.13
C LEU A 447 -4.99 -15.25 -21.82
N LEU A 448 -5.28 -15.50 -20.53
CA LEU A 448 -6.52 -16.18 -20.12
C LEU A 448 -7.75 -15.35 -20.48
N LEU A 449 -7.71 -14.03 -20.24
CA LEU A 449 -8.78 -13.11 -20.64
C LEU A 449 -8.95 -13.07 -22.16
N ALA A 450 -7.86 -13.11 -22.93
CA ALA A 450 -7.91 -13.18 -24.38
C ALA A 450 -8.52 -14.50 -24.89
N ALA A 451 -8.18 -15.62 -24.24
CA ALA A 451 -8.74 -16.93 -24.55
C ALA A 451 -10.24 -16.99 -24.27
N LEU A 452 -10.67 -16.52 -23.09
CA LEU A 452 -12.09 -16.40 -22.74
C LEU A 452 -12.86 -15.51 -23.71
N ALA A 453 -12.28 -14.37 -24.10
CA ALA A 453 -12.88 -13.48 -25.10
C ALA A 453 -12.97 -14.10 -26.49
N ALA A 454 -12.05 -15.01 -26.84
CA ALA A 454 -12.08 -15.79 -28.07
C ALA A 454 -12.99 -17.04 -27.98
N GLY A 455 -13.62 -17.29 -26.81
CA GLY A 455 -14.47 -18.45 -26.58
C GLY A 455 -13.72 -19.77 -26.40
N LEU A 456 -12.40 -19.74 -26.21
CA LEU A 456 -11.62 -20.93 -25.86
C LEU A 456 -11.87 -21.32 -24.40
N PRO A 457 -12.04 -22.62 -24.10
CA PRO A 457 -12.00 -23.13 -22.74
C PRO A 457 -10.73 -22.70 -22.02
N VAL A 458 -10.89 -22.14 -20.82
CA VAL A 458 -9.80 -21.82 -19.92
C VAL A 458 -9.89 -22.69 -18.69
N ILE A 459 -8.81 -23.38 -18.35
CA ILE A 459 -8.69 -24.15 -17.11
C ILE A 459 -7.61 -23.49 -16.26
N ALA A 460 -8.00 -22.85 -15.17
CA ALA A 460 -7.07 -22.06 -14.36
C ALA A 460 -7.32 -22.26 -12.87
N SER A 461 -6.38 -21.83 -12.03
CA SER A 461 -6.60 -21.83 -10.59
C SER A 461 -7.26 -20.52 -10.11
N PRO A 462 -7.85 -20.51 -8.91
CA PRO A 462 -8.30 -19.27 -8.27
C PRO A 462 -7.19 -18.21 -8.12
N ALA A 463 -5.91 -18.65 -8.06
CA ALA A 463 -4.76 -17.75 -7.95
C ALA A 463 -4.44 -16.97 -9.24
N CYS A 464 -5.18 -17.22 -10.33
CA CYS A 464 -5.20 -16.36 -11.52
C CYS A 464 -6.15 -15.15 -11.37
N GLY A 465 -6.93 -15.08 -10.29
CA GLY A 465 -7.73 -13.89 -9.98
C GLY A 465 -8.94 -13.65 -10.89
N LEU A 466 -9.32 -14.62 -11.71
CA LEU A 466 -10.50 -14.55 -12.54
C LEU A 466 -11.74 -14.97 -11.74
N PRO A 467 -12.83 -14.17 -11.74
CA PRO A 467 -14.09 -14.59 -11.12
C PRO A 467 -14.71 -15.76 -11.91
N PRO A 468 -15.52 -16.62 -11.26
CA PRO A 468 -16.28 -17.65 -11.96
C PRO A 468 -17.13 -17.06 -13.10
N GLN A 469 -16.97 -17.61 -14.30
CA GLN A 469 -17.65 -17.13 -15.51
C GLN A 469 -17.71 -18.24 -16.58
N ALA A 470 -18.55 -18.04 -17.60
CA ALA A 470 -18.66 -18.99 -18.70
C ALA A 470 -17.32 -19.19 -19.42
N GLY A 471 -17.01 -20.45 -19.75
CA GLY A 471 -15.74 -20.83 -20.40
C GLY A 471 -14.54 -20.96 -19.46
N LEU A 472 -14.69 -20.64 -18.17
CA LEU A 472 -13.65 -20.82 -17.15
C LEU A 472 -13.96 -22.03 -16.26
N THR A 473 -13.06 -23.00 -16.23
CA THR A 473 -13.06 -24.10 -15.26
C THR A 473 -11.98 -23.84 -14.22
N LEU A 474 -12.39 -23.76 -12.95
CA LEU A 474 -11.46 -23.57 -11.83
C LEU A 474 -10.98 -24.92 -11.27
N VAL A 475 -9.68 -25.10 -11.16
CA VAL A 475 -9.03 -26.26 -10.53
C VAL A 475 -8.12 -25.82 -9.38
N PRO A 476 -7.85 -26.66 -8.37
CA PRO A 476 -6.85 -26.35 -7.35
C PRO A 476 -5.48 -26.00 -7.97
N ALA A 477 -4.75 -25.10 -7.33
CA ALA A 477 -3.45 -24.65 -7.82
C ALA A 477 -2.40 -25.77 -7.71
N ASP A 478 -1.59 -25.94 -8.77
CA ASP A 478 -0.58 -26.99 -8.90
C ASP A 478 -1.09 -28.42 -8.57
N ASP A 479 -2.33 -28.73 -8.95
CA ASP A 479 -2.94 -30.07 -8.80
C ASP A 479 -3.08 -30.76 -10.18
N PRO A 480 -2.17 -31.69 -10.52
CA PRO A 480 -2.21 -32.43 -11.78
C PRO A 480 -3.45 -33.32 -11.91
N ARG A 481 -3.95 -33.90 -10.81
CA ARG A 481 -5.08 -34.84 -10.86
C ARG A 481 -6.37 -34.12 -11.20
N ALA A 482 -6.65 -33.03 -10.50
CA ALA A 482 -7.80 -32.19 -10.80
C ALA A 482 -7.72 -31.57 -12.20
N LEU A 483 -6.51 -31.23 -12.66
CA LEU A 483 -6.32 -30.74 -14.02
C LEU A 483 -6.64 -31.81 -15.08
N ILE A 484 -6.13 -33.04 -14.91
CA ILE A 484 -6.40 -34.16 -15.80
C ILE A 484 -7.90 -34.43 -15.87
N GLU A 485 -8.56 -34.50 -14.72
CA GLU A 485 -10.01 -34.71 -14.63
C GLU A 485 -10.79 -33.60 -15.37
N ALA A 486 -10.43 -32.33 -15.15
CA ALA A 486 -11.07 -31.21 -15.83
C ALA A 486 -10.91 -31.26 -17.35
N ILE A 487 -9.71 -31.60 -17.85
CA ILE A 487 -9.46 -31.74 -19.31
C ILE A 487 -10.26 -32.92 -19.87
N SER A 488 -10.29 -34.06 -19.18
CA SER A 488 -11.07 -35.23 -19.60
C SER A 488 -12.57 -34.94 -19.67
N ILE A 489 -13.14 -34.25 -18.68
CA ILE A 489 -14.56 -33.85 -18.67
C ILE A 489 -14.88 -32.93 -19.85
N LEU A 490 -14.02 -31.93 -20.10
CA LEU A 490 -14.23 -30.98 -21.20
C LEU A 490 -14.00 -31.60 -22.59
N SER A 491 -13.27 -32.71 -22.66
CA SER A 491 -13.03 -33.46 -23.90
C SER A 491 -14.10 -34.50 -24.20
N ALA A 492 -15.00 -34.79 -23.25
CA ALA A 492 -16.06 -35.76 -23.43
C ALA A 492 -17.09 -35.25 -24.47
N PRO A 493 -17.54 -36.09 -25.41
CA PRO A 493 -18.58 -35.70 -26.35
C PRO A 493 -19.86 -35.34 -25.58
N CYS A 494 -20.42 -34.16 -25.86
CA CYS A 494 -21.70 -33.72 -25.29
C CYS A 494 -22.76 -34.80 -25.57
N PRO A 495 -23.46 -35.35 -24.57
CA PRO A 495 -24.50 -36.34 -24.82
C PRO A 495 -25.54 -35.68 -25.74
N ARG A 496 -25.74 -36.27 -26.92
CA ARG A 496 -26.77 -35.80 -27.87
C ARG A 496 -28.09 -35.76 -27.10
N SER A 497 -28.68 -34.58 -26.99
CA SER A 497 -30.06 -34.43 -26.52
C SER A 497 -30.93 -35.41 -27.30
N ALA A 498 -31.49 -36.40 -26.60
CA ALA A 498 -32.52 -37.26 -27.16
C ALA A 498 -33.67 -36.35 -27.64
N GLN A 499 -34.08 -36.59 -28.88
CA GLN A 499 -35.15 -35.88 -29.59
C GLN A 499 -36.46 -35.90 -28.83
#